data_AF-A0A3E0ELH0-F1
#
_entry.id   AF-A0A3E0ELH0-F1
#
_cell.length_a   1.000
_cell.length_b   1.000
_cell.length_c   1.000
_cell.angle_alpha   90.00
_cell.angle_beta   90.00
_cell.angle_gamma   90.00
#
_symmetry.space_group_name_H-M   'P 1'
#
loop_
_entity.id
_entity.type
_entity.pdbx_description
1 polymer ?
#
loop_
_entity_poly.entity_id
_entity_poly.type
_entity_poly.pdbx_seq_one_letter_code
_entity_poly.pdbx_strand_id
1 'polypeptide(L)' 'MNLAARKYNFIQEITAIDEVLLEKLEMVLKANKKDWYDDLSSEEKQEIEMGLKEADNDQLLSHKETMSQFDKWH' A
#
# COMPACT_ATOMS: atom_id res chain seq x y z
N MET A 1 20.27 -2.08 -22.98
CA MET A 1 19.12 -2.89 -23.46
C MET A 1 18.05 -1.96 -24.00
N ASN A 2 17.47 -2.26 -25.17
CA ASN A 2 16.32 -1.53 -25.71
C ASN A 2 15.07 -1.84 -24.86
N LEU A 3 14.20 -0.85 -24.64
CA LEU A 3 12.92 -0.98 -23.94
C LEU A 3 12.07 -2.13 -24.49
N ALA A 4 12.04 -2.34 -25.80
CA ALA A 4 11.32 -3.44 -26.43
C ALA A 4 11.82 -4.82 -25.95
N ALA A 5 13.15 -4.99 -25.87
CA ALA A 5 13.77 -6.23 -25.37
C ALA A 5 13.46 -6.44 -23.88
N ARG A 6 13.48 -5.37 -23.07
CA ARG A 6 13.10 -5.46 -21.65
C ARG A 6 11.64 -5.88 -21.47
N LYS A 7 10.71 -5.32 -22.27
CA LYS A 7 9.30 -5.69 -22.24
C LYS A 7 9.09 -7.15 -22.63
N TYR A 8 9.80 -7.62 -23.66
CA TYR A 8 9.69 -9.02 -24.10
C TYR A 8 10.17 -10.00 -23.02
N ASN A 9 11.32 -9.75 -22.41
CA ASN A 9 11.85 -10.60 -21.33
C ASN A 9 10.89 -10.64 -20.13
N PHE A 10 10.34 -9.49 -19.76
CA PHE A 10 9.40 -9.41 -18.64
C PHE A 10 8.12 -10.23 -18.87
N ILE A 11 7.58 -10.23 -20.11
CA ILE A 11 6.43 -11.08 -20.47
C ILE A 11 6.78 -12.57 -20.30
N GLN A 12 7.99 -12.97 -20.69
CA GLN A 12 8.45 -14.36 -20.51
C GLN A 12 8.62 -14.74 -19.03
N GLU A 13 9.04 -13.82 -18.18
CA GLU A 13 9.16 -14.07 -16.74
C GLU A 13 7.78 -14.23 -16.08
N ILE A 14 6.79 -13.44 -16.48
CA ILE A 14 5.42 -13.50 -15.93
C ILE A 14 4.75 -14.85 -16.22
N THR A 15 5.08 -15.56 -17.30
CA THR A 15 4.45 -16.87 -17.57
C THR A 15 4.90 -17.97 -16.61
N ALA A 16 5.97 -17.75 -15.84
CA ALA A 16 6.55 -18.73 -14.94
C ALA A 16 6.32 -18.43 -13.44
N ILE A 17 5.66 -17.32 -13.09
CA ILE A 17 5.40 -16.96 -11.69
C ILE A 17 4.17 -17.68 -11.11
N ASP A 18 4.15 -17.83 -9.79
CA ASP A 18 2.99 -18.37 -9.07
C ASP A 18 1.84 -17.35 -8.92
N GLU A 19 0.68 -17.85 -8.50
CA GLU A 19 -0.56 -17.07 -8.35
C GLU A 19 -0.42 -15.91 -7.36
N VAL A 20 0.25 -16.14 -6.22
CA VAL A 20 0.44 -15.11 -5.18
C VAL A 20 1.31 -13.96 -5.69
N LEU A 21 2.34 -14.26 -6.48
CA LEU A 21 3.20 -13.25 -7.07
C LEU A 21 2.50 -12.50 -8.20
N LEU A 22 1.66 -13.19 -8.98
CA LEU A 22 0.83 -12.58 -10.02
C LEU A 22 -0.16 -11.57 -9.41
N GLU A 23 -0.87 -11.93 -8.34
CA GLU A 23 -1.80 -11.03 -7.64
C GLU A 23 -1.12 -9.74 -7.17
N LYS A 24 0.06 -9.86 -6.54
CA LYS A 24 0.84 -8.70 -6.10
C LYS A 24 1.24 -7.80 -7.28
N LEU A 25 1.67 -8.40 -8.39
CA LEU A 25 2.03 -7.63 -9.58
C LEU A 25 0.81 -6.91 -10.17
N GLU A 26 -0.35 -7.57 -10.20
CA GLU A 26 -1.59 -6.93 -10.62
C GLU A 26 -1.98 -5.76 -9.72
N MET A 27 -1.84 -5.89 -8.40
CA MET A 27 -2.08 -4.78 -7.47
C MET A 27 -1.17 -3.59 -7.78
N VAL A 28 0.13 -3.83 -8.01
CA VAL A 28 1.08 -2.76 -8.38
C VAL A 28 0.69 -2.11 -9.72
N LEU A 29 0.29 -2.90 -10.72
CA LEU A 29 -0.14 -2.37 -12.02
C LEU A 29 -1.46 -1.59 -11.93
N LYS A 30 -2.40 -2.01 -11.07
CA LYS A 30 -3.67 -1.33 -10.81
C LYS A 30 -3.43 0.00 -10.06
N ALA A 31 -2.62 -0.01 -9.02
CA ALA A 31 -2.24 1.18 -8.25
C ALA A 31 -1.47 2.23 -9.10
N ASN A 32 -0.78 1.81 -10.15
CA ASN A 32 -0.11 2.73 -11.08
C ASN A 32 -1.03 3.27 -12.19
N LYS A 33 -2.26 2.77 -12.33
CA LYS A 33 -3.24 3.26 -13.32
C LYS A 33 -4.18 4.33 -12.75
N LYS A 34 -4.44 4.28 -11.45
CA LYS A 34 -5.25 5.23 -10.70
C LYS A 34 -4.66 5.33 -9.31
N ASP A 35 -4.49 6.55 -8.79
CA ASP A 35 -4.01 6.73 -7.42
C ASP A 35 -5.02 6.07 -6.47
N TRP A 36 -4.55 5.22 -5.55
CA TRP A 36 -5.41 4.59 -4.56
C TRP A 36 -6.13 5.65 -3.72
N TYR A 37 -5.52 6.83 -3.55
CA TYR A 37 -6.14 7.97 -2.88
C TYR A 37 -7.41 8.45 -3.60
N ASP A 38 -7.48 8.33 -4.94
CA ASP A 38 -8.65 8.75 -5.71
C ASP A 38 -9.87 7.84 -5.49
N ASP A 39 -9.66 6.60 -5.03
CA ASP A 39 -10.71 5.62 -4.77
C ASP A 39 -11.30 5.71 -3.35
N LEU A 40 -10.67 6.46 -2.44
CA LEU A 40 -11.15 6.65 -1.08
C LEU A 40 -12.41 7.53 -1.01
N SER A 41 -13.28 7.22 -0.06
CA SER A 41 -14.40 8.07 0.36
C SER A 41 -13.92 9.41 0.93
N SER A 42 -14.85 10.36 1.10
CA SER A 42 -14.49 11.66 1.67
C SER A 42 -14.12 11.55 3.14
N GLU A 43 -14.79 10.64 3.85
CA GLU A 43 -14.55 10.32 5.25
C GLU A 43 -13.15 9.72 5.45
N GLU A 44 -12.78 8.72 4.64
CA GLU A 44 -11.44 8.11 4.70
C GLU A 44 -10.32 9.13 4.41
N LYS A 45 -10.54 10.05 3.45
CA LYS A 45 -9.59 11.14 3.17
C LYS A 45 -9.45 12.10 4.35
N GLN A 46 -10.55 12.45 5.01
CA GLN A 46 -10.54 13.30 6.19
C GLN A 46 -9.79 12.64 7.36
N GLU A 47 -9.98 11.34 7.59
CA GLU A 47 -9.25 10.60 8.61
C GLU A 47 -7.74 10.58 8.34
N ILE A 48 -7.33 10.38 7.08
CA ILE A 48 -5.92 10.46 6.68
C ILE A 48 -5.35 11.86 6.93
N GLU A 49 -6.04 12.93 6.53
CA GLU A 49 -5.59 14.30 6.77
C GLU A 49 -5.48 14.63 8.27
N MET A 50 -6.40 14.09 9.09
CA MET A 50 -6.34 14.23 10.53
C MET A 50 -5.12 13.52 11.11
N GLY A 51 -4.89 12.25 10.74
CA GLY A 51 -3.72 11.49 11.20
C GLY A 51 -2.40 12.13 10.79
N LEU A 52 -2.31 12.74 9.60
CA LEU A 52 -1.13 13.50 9.19
C LEU A 52 -0.90 14.74 10.06
N LYS A 53 -1.96 15.50 10.39
CA LYS A 53 -1.85 16.66 11.30
C LYS A 53 -1.46 16.25 12.71
N GLU A 54 -1.99 15.14 13.21
CA GLU A 54 -1.61 14.59 14.51
C GLU A 54 -0.13 14.19 14.52
N ALA A 55 0.34 13.53 13.45
CA ALA A 55 1.74 13.17 13.28
C ALA A 55 2.67 14.40 13.25
N ASP A 56 2.30 15.45 12.51
CA ASP A 56 3.05 16.71 12.43
C ASP A 56 3.10 17.45 13.78
N ASN A 57 2.13 17.21 14.66
CA ASN A 57 2.07 17.77 16.01
C ASN A 57 2.72 16.85 17.07
N ASP A 58 3.54 15.88 16.66
CA ASP A 58 4.19 14.87 17.53
C ASP A 58 3.19 14.01 18.35
N GLN A 59 1.94 13.89 17.90
CA GLN A 59 0.90 13.09 18.56
C GLN A 59 0.93 11.62 18.10
N LEU A 60 2.11 11.04 18.01
CA LEU A 60 2.32 9.65 17.63
C LEU A 60 2.52 8.78 18.87
N LEU A 61 1.86 7.61 18.89
CA LEU A 61 2.07 6.59 19.89
C LEU A 61 2.93 5.47 19.30
N SER A 62 3.86 4.94 20.08
CA SER A 62 4.59 3.75 19.66
C SER A 62 3.67 2.54 19.66
N HIS A 63 3.99 1.56 18.81
CA HIS A 63 3.26 0.28 18.77
C HIS A 63 3.12 -0.36 20.17
N LYS A 64 4.17 -0.28 21.00
CA LYS A 64 4.15 -0.77 22.38
C LYS A 64 3.12 -0.05 23.25
N GLU A 65 3.04 1.28 23.15
CA GLU A 65 2.08 2.10 23.91
C GLU A 65 0.64 1.82 23.46
N THR A 66 0.41 1.71 22.14
CA THR A 66 -0.90 1.34 21.60
C THR A 66 -1.34 -0.03 22.11
N MET A 67 -0.48 -1.05 22.02
CA MET A 67 -0.80 -2.41 22.47
C MET A 67 -1.05 -2.49 23.98
N SER A 68 -0.35 -1.69 24.79
CA SER A 68 -0.54 -1.67 26.23
C SER A 68 -1.96 -1.30 26.68
N GLN A 69 -2.72 -0.58 25.83
CA GLN A 69 -4.12 -0.24 26.12
C GLN A 69 -5.05 -1.46 25.97
N PHE A 70 -4.69 -2.41 25.12
CA PHE A 70 -5.47 -3.62 24.83
C PHE A 70 -5.11 -4.80 25.73
N ASP A 71 -3.99 -4.74 26.46
CA ASP A 71 -3.56 -5.78 27.41
C ASP A 71 -4.64 -6.14 28.46
N LYS A 72 -5.56 -5.22 28.76
CA LYS A 72 -6.65 -5.44 29.72
C LYS A 72 -7.75 -6.36 29.20
N TRP A 73 -7.81 -6.60 27.89
CA TRP A 73 -8.85 -7.40 27.25
C TRP A 73 -8.32 -8.77 26.78
N HIS A 74 -7.13 -9.12 27.26
CA HIS A 74 -6.46 -10.40 27.02
C HIS A 74 -6.84 -11.48 28.02
#